data_AF-A0A538RQ75-F1
#
_entry.id   AF-A0A538RQ75-F1
#
_cell.length_a   1.000
_cell.length_b   1.000
_cell.length_c   1.000
_cell.angle_alpha   90.00
_cell.angle_beta   90.00
_cell.angle_gamma   90.00
#
_symmetry.space_group_name_H-M   'P 1'
#
loop_
_entity.id
_entity.type
_entity.pdbx_description
1 polymer ?
#
loop_
_entity_poly.entity_id
_entity_poly.type
_entity_poly.pdbx_seq_one_letter_code
_entity_poly.pdbx_strand_id
1 'polypeptide(L)'
;MRRIRPRDHLRRLAVYRVAQGEWSRPPHNGVLEVVCEGAQSLWFASGYPCDLLSGLAAELAERYALPGPDEPRDLPAGVKIEPLFMSRVRDEDTFDRPDRPAGSKIVVEQANGLMVLRVPPGPLPDAIPVLGLLTVFLAVFALFIGQEILPSPLPPLLPLAVLAAAGCGLRHVLRRWTVLAVSGESLSVLRTGGPLPPRERHWPWAAIREIRMDLSPARRRTEEVCTLNVYFHDGRKAGMCWGREKEELAWLATMLRQALHVPPVAHETAACASPRE
;
A
#
# COMPACT_ATOMS: atom_id res chain seq x y z
N MET A 1 8.87 -9.18 9.78
CA MET A 1 8.42 -9.02 11.16
C MET A 1 6.92 -9.05 11.15
N ARG A 2 6.36 -9.99 11.92
CA ARG A 2 4.95 -9.97 12.29
C ARG A 2 4.71 -8.59 12.92
N ARG A 3 3.62 -7.88 12.61
CA ARG A 3 3.09 -6.84 13.50
C ARG A 3 2.85 -7.53 14.83
N ILE A 4 3.87 -7.59 15.69
CA ILE A 4 3.73 -8.06 17.05
C ILE A 4 3.05 -6.87 17.69
N ARG A 5 1.74 -6.98 17.89
CA ARG A 5 1.08 -6.00 18.75
C ARG A 5 1.47 -6.33 20.18
N PRO A 6 1.64 -5.32 21.05
CA PRO A 6 1.88 -5.56 22.46
C PRO A 6 0.82 -6.53 22.96
N ARG A 7 1.27 -7.60 23.62
CA ARG A 7 0.36 -8.60 24.20
C ARG A 7 -0.65 -7.92 25.12
N ASP A 8 -0.21 -6.86 25.79
CA ASP A 8 -0.99 -6.07 26.74
C ASP A 8 -2.15 -5.30 26.08
N HIS A 9 -2.09 -5.09 24.75
CA HIS A 9 -3.16 -4.42 24.01
C HIS A 9 -4.22 -5.40 23.51
N LEU A 10 -4.02 -6.71 23.66
CA LEU A 10 -4.99 -7.72 23.28
C LEU A 10 -6.21 -7.60 24.21
N ARG A 11 -7.40 -7.36 23.64
CA ARG A 11 -8.63 -7.14 24.42
C ARG A 11 -9.60 -8.30 24.34
N ARG A 12 -9.79 -8.84 23.13
CA ARG A 12 -10.63 -10.02 22.93
C ARG A 12 -10.21 -10.82 21.71
N LEU A 13 -10.57 -12.09 21.74
CA LEU A 13 -10.50 -13.01 20.62
C LEU A 13 -11.92 -13.41 20.27
N ALA A 14 -12.32 -13.24 19.01
CA ALA A 14 -13.67 -13.59 18.56
C ALA A 14 -13.56 -14.49 17.33
N VAL A 15 -14.30 -15.59 17.34
CA VAL A 15 -14.36 -16.51 16.21
C VAL A 15 -15.61 -16.19 15.40
N TYR A 16 -15.45 -16.05 14.09
CA TYR A 16 -16.57 -15.85 13.17
C TYR A 16 -16.70 -17.00 12.19
N ARG A 17 -17.94 -17.42 11.92
CA ARG A 17 -18.32 -18.31 10.84
C ARG A 17 -18.45 -17.51 9.55
N VAL A 18 -17.78 -17.95 8.50
CA VAL A 18 -17.85 -17.29 7.19
C VAL A 18 -18.99 -17.93 6.41
N ALA A 19 -20.05 -17.17 6.14
CA ALA A 19 -21.21 -17.66 5.39
C ALA A 19 -20.80 -18.13 3.98
N GLN A 20 -21.42 -19.22 3.52
CA GLN A 20 -21.15 -19.86 2.22
C GLN A 20 -21.17 -18.84 1.08
N GLY A 21 -20.05 -18.73 0.35
CA GLY A 21 -19.98 -17.91 -0.87
C GLY A 21 -18.56 -17.59 -1.33
N GLU A 22 -17.61 -17.40 -0.42
CA GLU A 22 -16.26 -16.96 -0.81
C GLU A 22 -15.19 -18.07 -0.87
N TRP A 23 -15.39 -19.23 -0.22
CA TRP A 23 -14.38 -20.31 -0.20
C TRP A 23 -15.06 -21.68 -0.20
N SER A 24 -15.15 -22.28 -1.38
CA SER A 24 -16.09 -23.35 -1.69
C SER A 24 -15.75 -24.71 -1.04
N ARG A 25 -16.37 -24.95 0.13
CA ARG A 25 -16.60 -26.22 0.88
C ARG A 25 -15.38 -26.76 1.67
N PRO A 26 -15.46 -27.26 2.94
CA PRO A 26 -16.58 -27.84 3.73
C PRO A 26 -17.19 -26.90 4.83
N PRO A 27 -18.15 -27.34 5.67
CA PRO A 27 -19.20 -26.50 6.28
C PRO A 27 -18.85 -25.65 7.52
N HIS A 28 -17.59 -25.53 7.92
CA HIS A 28 -17.22 -24.86 9.18
C HIS A 28 -16.02 -23.92 9.06
N ASN A 29 -15.82 -23.31 7.89
CA ASN A 29 -14.72 -22.36 7.72
C ASN A 29 -15.01 -21.08 8.52
N GLY A 30 -14.12 -20.80 9.46
CA GLY A 30 -14.15 -19.61 10.28
C GLY A 30 -12.96 -18.69 10.03
N VAL A 31 -12.95 -17.60 10.79
CA VAL A 31 -11.85 -16.66 10.89
C VAL A 31 -11.74 -16.22 12.35
N LEU A 32 -10.51 -16.04 12.83
CA LEU A 32 -10.24 -15.52 14.17
C LEU A 32 -10.00 -14.02 14.10
N GLU A 33 -10.90 -13.23 14.66
CA GLU A 33 -10.71 -11.81 14.90
C GLU A 33 -9.92 -11.61 16.19
N VAL A 34 -8.79 -10.93 16.08
CA VAL A 34 -7.99 -10.48 17.20
C VAL A 34 -8.22 -8.98 17.36
N VAL A 35 -8.89 -8.60 18.44
CA VAL A 35 -9.21 -7.20 18.74
C VAL A 35 -8.19 -6.67 19.72
N CYS A 36 -7.54 -5.57 19.34
CA CYS A 36 -6.61 -4.86 20.19
C CYS A 36 -7.13 -3.47 20.52
N GLU A 37 -6.76 -2.95 21.68
CA GLU A 37 -7.07 -1.59 22.08
C GLU A 37 -6.43 -0.56 21.16
N GLY A 38 -7.20 0.46 20.77
CA GLY A 38 -6.73 1.58 19.94
C GLY A 38 -6.33 1.21 18.51
N ALA A 39 -6.54 -0.05 18.08
CA ALA A 39 -6.02 -0.53 16.80
C ALA A 39 -7.06 -1.36 16.02
N GLN A 40 -6.91 -1.39 14.70
CA GLN A 40 -7.82 -2.12 13.80
C GLN A 40 -7.81 -3.62 14.12
N SER A 41 -8.97 -4.27 14.17
CA SER A 41 -9.06 -5.74 14.32
C SER A 41 -8.22 -6.47 13.28
N LEU A 42 -7.57 -7.55 13.71
CA LEU A 42 -6.72 -8.38 12.89
C LEU A 42 -7.43 -9.71 12.60
N TRP A 43 -7.54 -10.11 11.35
CA TRP A 43 -8.24 -11.34 10.93
C TRP A 43 -7.24 -12.44 10.59
N PHE A 44 -7.23 -13.52 11.36
CA PHE A 44 -6.30 -14.64 11.25
C PHE A 44 -6.99 -15.93 10.84
N ALA A 45 -6.22 -16.82 10.20
CA ALA A 45 -6.62 -18.19 9.92
C ALA A 45 -7.98 -18.29 9.21
N SER A 46 -8.21 -17.43 8.22
CA SER A 46 -9.38 -17.49 7.36
C SER A 46 -9.41 -18.84 6.62
N GLY A 47 -10.54 -19.54 6.70
CA GLY A 47 -10.73 -20.83 6.02
C GLY A 47 -10.45 -22.07 6.88
N TYR A 48 -10.13 -21.89 8.16
CA TYR A 48 -9.89 -23.01 9.09
C TYR A 48 -11.19 -23.44 9.79
N PRO A 49 -11.32 -24.70 10.25
CA PRO A 49 -12.49 -25.16 11.01
C PRO A 49 -12.75 -24.30 12.26
N CYS A 50 -14.00 -23.89 12.48
CA CYS A 50 -14.41 -23.07 13.62
C CYS A 50 -14.07 -23.73 14.97
N ASP A 51 -14.19 -25.04 15.08
CA ASP A 51 -13.87 -25.77 16.31
C ASP A 51 -12.38 -25.66 16.66
N LEU A 52 -11.52 -25.78 15.65
CA LEU A 52 -10.07 -25.58 15.80
C LEU A 52 -9.75 -24.14 16.20
N LEU A 53 -10.39 -23.16 15.55
CA LEU A 53 -10.21 -21.75 15.89
C LEU A 53 -10.73 -21.40 17.28
N SER A 54 -11.80 -22.04 17.73
CA SER A 54 -12.38 -21.85 19.07
C SER A 54 -11.47 -22.42 20.15
N GLY A 55 -10.93 -23.63 19.94
CA GLY A 55 -9.92 -24.22 20.83
C GLY A 55 -8.67 -23.34 20.92
N LEU A 56 -8.16 -22.87 19.77
CA LEU A 56 -7.03 -21.96 19.73
C LEU A 56 -7.34 -20.62 20.43
N ALA A 57 -8.52 -20.05 20.23
CA ALA A 57 -8.93 -18.81 20.87
C ALA A 57 -9.02 -18.97 22.40
N ALA A 58 -9.52 -20.12 22.89
CA ALA A 58 -9.61 -20.41 24.32
C ALA A 58 -8.22 -20.54 24.96
N GLU A 59 -7.32 -21.30 24.34
CA GLU A 59 -5.93 -21.45 24.82
C GLU A 59 -5.19 -20.10 24.84
N LEU A 60 -5.36 -19.29 23.79
CA LEU A 60 -4.77 -17.95 23.74
C LEU A 60 -5.39 -17.02 24.79
N ALA A 61 -6.71 -17.07 24.99
CA ALA A 61 -7.39 -16.25 25.99
C ALA A 61 -6.88 -16.57 27.40
N GLU A 62 -6.79 -17.86 27.75
CA GLU A 62 -6.24 -18.32 29.03
C GLU A 62 -4.78 -17.86 29.22
N ARG A 63 -3.93 -18.10 28.21
CA ARG A 63 -2.50 -17.75 28.27
C ARG A 63 -2.24 -16.25 28.44
N TYR A 64 -3.14 -15.40 27.94
CA TYR A 64 -3.03 -13.94 28.02
C TYR A 64 -3.99 -13.31 29.04
N ALA A 65 -4.60 -14.11 29.93
CA ALA A 65 -5.55 -13.65 30.94
C ALA A 65 -6.69 -12.77 30.37
N LEU A 66 -7.16 -13.09 29.17
CA LEU A 66 -8.29 -12.44 28.52
C LEU A 66 -9.62 -13.07 28.95
N PRO A 67 -10.74 -12.37 28.76
CA PRO A 67 -12.05 -13.01 28.77
C PRO A 67 -12.07 -14.21 27.80
N GLY A 68 -12.70 -15.30 28.21
CA GLY A 68 -12.88 -16.47 27.36
C GLY A 68 -13.57 -16.09 26.04
N PRO A 69 -13.26 -16.77 24.92
CA PRO A 69 -13.84 -16.45 23.63
C PRO A 69 -15.37 -16.66 23.64
N ASP A 70 -16.09 -15.74 23.01
CA ASP A 70 -17.52 -15.90 22.75
C ASP A 70 -17.79 -17.12 21.85
N GLU A 71 -19.02 -17.67 21.91
CA GLU A 71 -19.46 -18.65 20.93
C GLU A 71 -19.30 -18.11 19.49
N PRO A 72 -18.86 -18.95 18.52
CA PRO A 72 -18.65 -18.52 17.15
C PRO A 72 -19.90 -17.87 16.54
N ARG A 73 -19.76 -16.62 16.08
CA ARG A 73 -20.87 -15.83 15.50
C ARG A 73 -20.78 -15.80 13.98
N ASP A 74 -21.88 -15.60 13.28
CA ASP A 74 -21.82 -15.40 11.83
C ASP A 74 -21.15 -14.05 11.51
N LEU A 75 -20.25 -14.06 10.53
CA LEU A 75 -19.60 -12.84 10.05
C LEU A 75 -20.66 -11.89 9.47
N PRO A 76 -20.73 -10.62 9.91
CA PRO A 76 -21.70 -9.67 9.38
C PRO A 76 -21.57 -9.52 7.87
N ALA A 77 -22.70 -9.50 7.17
CA ALA A 77 -22.72 -9.31 5.72
C ALA A 77 -22.02 -8.01 5.33
N GLY A 78 -21.13 -8.08 4.32
CA GLY A 78 -20.38 -6.93 3.82
C GLY A 78 -19.06 -6.65 4.55
N VAL A 79 -18.70 -7.40 5.59
CA VAL A 79 -17.35 -7.32 6.18
C VAL A 79 -16.36 -7.96 5.21
N LYS A 80 -15.57 -7.12 4.54
CA LYS A 80 -14.47 -7.59 3.71
C LYS A 80 -13.33 -8.08 4.61
N ILE A 81 -13.17 -9.39 4.73
CA ILE A 81 -11.99 -9.98 5.35
C ILE A 81 -10.82 -9.70 4.41
N GLU A 82 -9.98 -8.72 4.76
CA GLU A 82 -8.65 -8.63 4.18
C GLU A 82 -7.78 -9.63 4.95
N PRO A 83 -7.49 -10.83 4.40
CA PRO A 83 -6.61 -11.77 5.06
C PRO A 83 -5.32 -11.04 5.43
N LEU A 84 -4.89 -11.18 6.68
CA LEU A 84 -3.51 -10.91 7.08
C LEU A 84 -2.61 -11.93 6.39
N PHE A 85 -2.45 -11.78 5.07
CA PHE A 85 -1.24 -12.22 4.43
C PHE A 85 -0.13 -11.59 5.23
N MET A 86 0.77 -12.41 5.74
CA MET A 86 1.99 -11.97 6.42
C MET A 86 2.54 -10.80 5.63
N SER A 87 2.36 -9.58 6.17
CA SER A 87 2.91 -8.40 5.53
C SER A 87 4.41 -8.66 5.48
N ARG A 88 4.94 -8.87 4.29
CA ARG A 88 6.39 -9.04 4.12
C ARG A 88 7.13 -7.74 4.35
N VAL A 89 6.42 -6.61 4.50
CA VAL A 89 6.98 -5.41 5.12
C VAL A 89 7.23 -5.76 6.58
N ARG A 90 8.51 -5.86 6.93
CA ARG A 90 8.89 -6.05 8.32
C ARG A 90 8.63 -4.72 9.05
N ASP A 91 8.22 -4.74 10.31
CA ASP A 91 8.17 -3.55 11.16
C ASP A 91 9.51 -2.79 11.14
N GLU A 92 10.64 -3.52 11.08
CA GLU A 92 12.00 -3.02 10.76
C GLU A 92 12.07 -2.06 9.55
N ASP A 93 11.30 -2.35 8.52
CA ASP A 93 11.25 -1.56 7.30
C ASP A 93 10.40 -0.29 7.47
N THR A 94 9.61 -0.18 8.55
CA THR A 94 8.76 1.00 8.85
C THR A 94 9.41 2.00 9.81
N PHE A 95 10.51 1.59 10.44
CA PHE A 95 11.27 2.42 11.37
C PHE A 95 11.82 3.68 10.71
N ASP A 96 12.10 4.68 11.55
CA ASP A 96 12.69 5.93 11.11
C ASP A 96 14.08 5.68 10.50
N ARG A 97 14.28 6.23 9.31
CA ARG A 97 15.54 6.22 8.55
C ARG A 97 15.88 7.68 8.27
N PRO A 98 16.69 8.34 9.11
CA PRO A 98 17.03 9.75 8.92
C PRO A 98 17.96 9.95 7.71
N ASP A 99 18.83 8.97 7.45
CA ASP A 99 19.80 9.02 6.37
C ASP A 99 19.15 8.77 5.02
N ARG A 100 19.48 9.62 4.04
CA ARG A 100 19.02 9.46 2.66
C ARG A 100 19.67 8.22 2.05
N PRO A 101 18.89 7.27 1.48
CA PRO A 101 19.45 6.08 0.87
C PRO A 101 20.27 6.43 -0.38
N ALA A 102 21.32 5.65 -0.61
CA ALA A 102 22.22 5.82 -1.75
C ALA A 102 21.43 5.70 -3.06
N GLY A 103 21.65 6.64 -3.99
CA GLY A 103 20.98 6.63 -5.30
C GLY A 103 19.54 7.17 -5.30
N SER A 104 18.97 7.58 -4.16
CA SER A 104 17.66 8.24 -4.17
C SER A 104 17.69 9.47 -5.06
N LYS A 105 16.70 9.59 -5.96
CA LYS A 105 16.55 10.71 -6.89
C LYS A 105 15.57 11.78 -6.38
N ILE A 106 15.06 11.62 -5.17
CA ILE A 106 14.14 12.59 -4.55
C ILE A 106 14.92 13.85 -4.21
N VAL A 107 14.37 15.00 -4.61
CA VAL A 107 14.95 16.31 -4.28
C VAL A 107 14.20 16.87 -3.09
N VAL A 108 14.94 17.26 -2.04
CA VAL A 108 14.39 17.91 -0.85
C VAL A 108 14.80 19.37 -0.89
N GLU A 109 13.83 20.26 -0.89
CA GLU A 109 14.02 21.72 -0.80
C GLU A 109 13.36 22.18 0.50
N GLN A 110 14.10 22.85 1.38
CA GLN A 110 13.57 23.40 2.63
C GLN A 110 13.87 24.91 2.68
N ALA A 111 12.81 25.72 2.79
CA ALA A 111 12.93 27.18 2.86
C ALA A 111 11.76 27.78 3.65
N ASN A 112 12.04 28.70 4.58
CA ASN A 112 11.01 29.46 5.32
C ASN A 112 9.94 28.58 6.00
N GLY A 113 10.33 27.43 6.56
CA GLY A 113 9.39 26.49 7.19
C GLY A 113 8.54 25.66 6.21
N LEU A 114 8.69 25.87 4.90
CA LEU A 114 8.15 25.02 3.85
C LEU A 114 9.16 23.93 3.50
N MET A 115 8.75 22.67 3.57
CA MET A 115 9.51 21.54 3.04
C MET A 115 8.83 21.01 1.78
N VAL A 116 9.55 21.00 0.65
CA VAL A 116 9.08 20.48 -0.64
C VAL A 116 9.92 19.27 -1.03
N LEU A 117 9.27 18.12 -1.17
CA LEU A 117 9.85 16.88 -1.65
C LEU A 117 9.37 16.66 -3.10
N ARG A 118 10.30 16.71 -4.06
CA ARG A 118 10.03 16.36 -5.46
C ARG A 118 10.40 14.90 -5.68
N VAL A 119 9.37 14.08 -5.78
CA VAL A 119 9.49 12.64 -6.01
C VAL A 119 9.39 12.38 -7.52
N PRO A 120 10.45 11.86 -8.17
CA PRO A 120 10.38 11.50 -9.58
C PRO A 120 9.29 10.44 -9.87
N PRO A 121 9.04 10.09 -11.14
CA PRO A 121 8.20 8.93 -11.43
C PRO A 121 8.84 7.67 -10.84
N GLY A 122 8.00 6.79 -10.28
CA GLY A 122 8.43 5.43 -9.94
C GLY A 122 8.73 4.60 -11.20
N PRO A 123 9.35 3.42 -11.05
CA PRO A 123 9.56 2.51 -12.18
C PRO A 123 8.23 2.23 -12.88
N LEU A 124 8.27 2.22 -14.21
CA LEU A 124 7.10 1.88 -15.01
C LEU A 124 6.66 0.45 -14.68
N PRO A 125 5.36 0.16 -14.75
CA PRO A 125 4.90 -1.21 -14.84
C PRO A 125 5.64 -2.00 -15.90
N ASP A 126 6.05 -3.23 -15.58
CA ASP A 126 6.75 -4.15 -16.50
C ASP A 126 5.93 -4.38 -17.77
N ALA A 127 4.60 -4.22 -17.68
CA ALA A 127 3.69 -4.27 -18.79
C ALA A 127 3.79 -3.06 -19.75
N ILE A 128 4.24 -1.88 -19.32
CA ILE A 128 4.32 -0.69 -20.17
C ILE A 128 5.35 -0.83 -21.30
N PRO A 129 6.61 -1.26 -21.07
CA PRO A 129 7.54 -1.47 -22.17
C PRO A 129 7.05 -2.56 -23.13
N VAL A 130 6.45 -3.63 -22.61
CA VAL A 130 5.84 -4.70 -23.44
C VAL A 130 4.69 -4.15 -24.28
N LEU A 131 3.81 -3.32 -23.70
CA LEU A 131 2.71 -2.69 -24.41
C LEU A 131 3.22 -1.69 -25.46
N GLY A 132 4.28 -0.95 -25.16
CA GLY A 132 4.95 -0.06 -26.11
C GLY A 132 5.52 -0.84 -27.29
N LEU A 133 6.28 -1.91 -27.02
CA LEU A 133 6.83 -2.80 -28.05
C LEU A 133 5.73 -3.41 -28.92
N LEU A 134 4.66 -3.91 -28.29
CA LEU A 134 3.50 -4.46 -28.98
C LEU A 134 2.82 -3.41 -29.87
N THR A 135 2.68 -2.18 -29.38
CA THR A 135 2.10 -1.07 -30.16
C THR A 135 2.96 -0.76 -31.38
N VAL A 136 4.29 -0.75 -31.22
CA VAL A 136 5.23 -0.57 -32.34
C VAL A 136 5.11 -1.70 -33.34
N PHE A 137 5.10 -2.95 -32.86
CA PHE A 137 4.95 -4.13 -33.69
C PHE A 137 3.65 -4.10 -34.51
N LEU A 138 2.51 -3.83 -33.86
CA LEU A 138 1.21 -3.75 -34.53
C LEU A 138 1.15 -2.63 -35.57
N ALA A 139 1.77 -1.48 -35.30
CA ALA A 139 1.81 -0.37 -36.24
C ALA A 139 2.66 -0.69 -37.48
N VAL A 140 3.81 -1.34 -37.29
CA VAL A 140 4.66 -1.82 -38.41
C VAL A 140 3.92 -2.89 -39.21
N PHE A 141 3.30 -3.85 -38.53
CA PHE A 141 2.53 -4.91 -39.19
C PHE A 141 1.35 -4.35 -40.01
N ALA A 142 0.62 -3.37 -39.46
CA ALA A 142 -0.45 -2.67 -40.18
C ALA A 142 0.08 -1.91 -41.41
N LEU A 143 1.29 -1.34 -41.34
CA LEU A 143 1.94 -0.70 -42.48
C LEU A 143 2.23 -1.72 -43.59
N PHE A 144 2.80 -2.88 -43.25
CA PHE A 144 3.10 -3.95 -44.22
C PHE A 144 1.83 -4.51 -44.87
N ILE A 145 0.80 -4.86 -44.09
CA ILE A 145 -0.46 -5.36 -44.64
C ILE A 145 -1.18 -4.29 -45.46
N GLY A 146 -1.16 -3.05 -45.00
CA GLY A 146 -1.82 -1.94 -45.69
C GLY A 146 -1.28 -1.73 -47.11
N GLN A 147 0.03 -1.92 -47.32
CA GLN A 147 0.65 -1.81 -48.65
C GLN A 147 0.20 -2.90 -49.63
N GLU A 148 -0.04 -4.12 -49.14
CA GLU A 148 -0.47 -5.25 -49.98
C GLU A 148 -1.97 -5.22 -50.31
N ILE A 149 -2.81 -4.83 -49.35
CA ILE A 149 -4.27 -4.94 -49.49
C ILE A 149 -4.90 -3.68 -50.10
N LEU A 150 -4.39 -2.48 -49.77
CA LEU A 150 -4.90 -1.21 -50.27
C LEU A 150 -3.77 -0.42 -50.95
N PRO A 151 -3.62 -0.51 -52.29
CA PRO A 151 -2.68 0.30 -53.08
C PRO A 151 -3.16 1.75 -53.24
N SER A 152 -3.69 2.33 -52.17
CA SER A 152 -4.04 3.74 -52.04
C SER A 152 -2.76 4.56 -51.80
N PRO A 153 -2.71 5.84 -52.17
CA PRO A 153 -1.61 6.76 -51.83
C PRO A 153 -1.70 7.35 -50.40
N LEU A 154 -2.77 7.05 -49.65
CA LEU A 154 -2.98 7.47 -48.27
C LEU A 154 -2.53 6.50 -47.11
N PRO A 155 -1.78 5.37 -47.28
CA PRO A 155 -1.78 4.31 -46.25
C PRO A 155 -0.87 4.47 -45.02
N PRO A 156 0.19 5.32 -44.96
CA PRO A 156 1.08 5.30 -43.79
C PRO A 156 0.65 6.24 -42.65
N LEU A 157 -0.28 7.18 -42.88
CA LEU A 157 -0.54 8.24 -41.92
C LEU A 157 -1.22 7.73 -40.63
N LEU A 158 -2.14 6.77 -40.75
CA LEU A 158 -2.86 6.21 -39.61
C LEU A 158 -1.93 5.45 -38.63
N PRO A 159 -1.13 4.45 -39.05
CA PRO A 159 -0.23 3.77 -38.13
C PRO A 159 0.83 4.71 -37.55
N LEU A 160 1.29 5.70 -38.32
CA LEU A 160 2.23 6.71 -37.84
C LEU A 160 1.61 7.65 -36.81
N ALA A 161 0.33 8.03 -36.98
CA ALA A 161 -0.42 8.79 -35.97
C ALA A 161 -0.63 7.98 -34.68
N VAL A 162 -0.91 6.67 -34.78
CA VAL A 162 -1.03 5.78 -33.61
C VAL A 162 0.30 5.66 -32.87
N LEU A 163 1.40 5.47 -33.59
CA LEU A 163 2.76 5.45 -33.01
C LEU A 163 3.10 6.78 -32.32
N ALA A 164 2.82 7.90 -32.97
CA ALA A 164 3.05 9.22 -32.41
C ALA A 164 2.22 9.43 -31.14
N ALA A 165 0.94 9.06 -31.15
CA ALA A 165 0.06 9.14 -29.98
C ALA A 165 0.54 8.25 -28.83
N ALA A 166 0.98 7.01 -29.13
CA ALA A 166 1.53 6.09 -28.14
C ALA A 166 2.84 6.61 -27.54
N GLY A 167 3.75 7.13 -28.37
CA GLY A 167 5.01 7.74 -27.94
C GLY A 167 4.79 8.98 -27.07
N CYS A 168 3.85 9.85 -27.46
CA CYS A 168 3.41 10.98 -26.64
C CYS A 168 2.83 10.50 -25.30
N GLY A 169 1.94 9.52 -25.31
CA GLY A 169 1.37 8.91 -24.11
C GLY A 169 2.43 8.38 -23.15
N LEU A 170 3.41 7.62 -23.66
CA LEU A 170 4.52 7.08 -22.88
C LEU A 170 5.39 8.19 -22.30
N ARG A 171 5.77 9.19 -23.10
CA ARG A 171 6.52 10.37 -22.66
C ARG A 171 5.78 11.13 -21.55
N HIS A 172 4.46 11.25 -21.65
CA HIS A 172 3.65 11.89 -20.62
C HIS A 172 3.61 11.08 -19.32
N VAL A 173 3.55 9.75 -19.39
CA VAL A 173 3.63 8.88 -18.20
C VAL A 173 5.00 8.97 -17.54
N LEU A 174 6.07 9.01 -18.33
CA LEU A 174 7.46 9.17 -17.86
C LEU A 174 7.76 10.54 -17.24
N ARG A 175 6.91 11.54 -17.48
CA ARG A 175 7.02 12.89 -16.91
C ARG A 175 6.12 13.08 -15.69
N ARG A 176 5.66 12.01 -15.04
CA ARG A 176 4.87 12.12 -13.82
C ARG A 176 5.75 12.45 -12.64
N TRP A 177 5.46 13.55 -11.95
CA TRP A 177 6.13 13.92 -10.71
C TRP A 177 5.10 13.98 -9.60
N THR A 178 5.53 13.60 -8.40
CA THR A 178 4.74 13.84 -7.18
C THR A 178 5.50 14.86 -6.35
N VAL A 179 4.87 16.00 -6.12
CA VAL A 179 5.39 17.03 -5.23
C VAL A 179 4.64 16.92 -3.92
N LEU A 180 5.37 16.67 -2.84
CA LEU A 180 4.84 16.70 -1.48
C LEU A 180 5.32 18.00 -0.86
N ALA A 181 4.41 18.86 -0.45
CA ALA A 181 4.72 20.10 0.23
C ALA A 181 4.16 20.03 1.65
N VAL A 182 5.03 20.20 2.63
CA VAL A 182 4.66 20.35 4.04
C VAL A 182 4.82 21.82 4.40
N SER A 183 3.70 22.46 4.73
CA SER A 183 3.64 23.88 5.09
C SER A 183 2.89 24.02 6.40
N GLY A 184 3.60 24.45 7.45
CA GLY A 184 3.04 24.62 8.80
C GLY A 184 2.33 23.36 9.28
N GLU A 185 0.99 23.40 9.28
CA GLU A 185 0.12 22.34 9.78
C GLU A 185 -0.56 21.53 8.66
N SER A 186 0.06 21.42 7.48
CA SER A 186 -0.58 20.74 6.37
C SER A 186 0.37 20.01 5.44
N LEU A 187 -0.13 18.91 4.89
CA LEU A 187 0.50 18.14 3.82
C LEU A 187 -0.30 18.32 2.53
N SER A 188 0.31 19.00 1.56
CA SER A 188 -0.17 19.09 0.19
C SER A 188 0.53 18.07 -0.69
N VAL A 189 -0.24 17.35 -1.51
CA VAL A 189 0.27 16.41 -2.50
C VAL A 189 -0.24 16.82 -3.86
N LEU A 190 0.68 17.31 -4.69
CA LEU A 190 0.43 17.66 -6.07
C LEU A 190 1.02 16.58 -6.97
N ARG A 191 0.14 15.89 -7.70
CA ARG A 191 0.56 14.97 -8.76
C ARG A 191 0.49 15.70 -10.10
N THR A 192 1.65 15.89 -10.71
CA THR A 192 1.78 16.52 -12.03
C THR A 192 2.22 15.50 -13.07
N GLY A 193 1.91 15.77 -14.33
CA GLY A 193 2.26 14.91 -15.46
C GLY A 193 1.24 13.81 -15.76
N GLY A 194 1.27 13.31 -16.99
CA GLY A 194 0.23 12.45 -17.55
C GLY A 194 -0.83 13.21 -18.37
N PRO A 195 -1.79 12.49 -18.96
CA PRO A 195 -2.85 13.06 -19.78
C PRO A 195 -4.00 13.66 -18.95
N LEU A 196 -4.00 13.46 -17.63
CA LEU A 196 -5.02 13.96 -16.74
C LEU A 196 -4.59 15.30 -16.14
N PRO A 197 -5.55 16.20 -15.84
CA PRO A 197 -5.27 17.43 -15.11
C PRO A 197 -4.51 17.15 -13.80
N PRO A 198 -3.62 18.06 -13.36
CA PRO A 198 -2.96 17.95 -12.07
C PRO A 198 -3.97 17.68 -10.97
N ARG A 199 -3.66 16.71 -10.10
CA ARG A 199 -4.48 16.39 -8.94
C ARG A 199 -3.77 16.86 -7.69
N GLU A 200 -4.38 17.81 -7.02
CA GLU A 200 -3.95 18.30 -5.73
C GLU A 200 -4.80 17.68 -4.63
N ARG A 201 -4.16 17.32 -3.53
CA ARG A 201 -4.82 16.91 -2.30
C ARG A 201 -4.17 17.64 -1.15
N HIS A 202 -5.00 18.16 -0.26
CA HIS A 202 -4.54 18.86 0.92
C HIS A 202 -5.08 18.15 2.15
N TRP A 203 -4.20 17.89 3.12
CA TRP A 203 -4.56 17.26 4.37
C TRP A 203 -4.03 18.08 5.54
N PRO A 204 -4.89 18.53 6.46
CA PRO A 204 -4.43 19.16 7.69
C PRO A 204 -3.74 18.10 8.56
N TRP A 205 -2.69 18.52 9.28
CA TRP A 205 -1.93 17.67 10.20
C TRP A 205 -2.85 16.99 11.20
N ALA A 206 -3.84 17.72 11.73
CA ALA A 206 -4.78 17.21 12.74
C ALA A 206 -5.65 16.04 12.23
N ALA A 207 -5.75 15.85 10.91
CA ALA A 207 -6.42 14.68 10.34
C ALA A 207 -5.49 13.47 10.21
N ILE A 208 -4.17 13.69 10.18
CA ILE A 208 -3.15 12.66 9.96
C ILE A 208 -2.83 11.99 11.28
N ARG A 209 -3.13 10.69 11.36
CA ARG A 209 -2.82 9.85 12.53
C ARG A 209 -1.42 9.28 12.45
N GLU A 210 -1.04 8.76 11.29
CA GLU A 210 0.20 8.01 11.11
C GLU A 210 0.65 8.09 9.65
N ILE A 211 1.96 8.16 9.42
CA ILE A 211 2.57 8.04 8.09
C ILE A 211 3.51 6.86 8.15
N ARG A 212 3.34 5.87 7.28
CA ARG A 212 4.25 4.72 7.19
C ARG A 212 4.26 4.11 5.80
N MET A 213 5.28 3.32 5.53
CA MET A 213 5.27 2.41 4.39
C MET A 213 4.32 1.24 4.67
N ASP A 214 3.55 0.82 3.68
CA ASP A 214 2.77 -0.42 3.72
C ASP A 214 2.84 -1.14 2.37
N LEU A 215 2.31 -2.35 2.32
CA LEU A 215 2.06 -3.05 1.06
C LEU A 215 0.91 -2.37 0.29
N SER A 216 1.11 -2.21 -1.01
CA SER A 216 0.03 -1.80 -1.90
C SER A 216 -0.98 -2.94 -2.02
N PRO A 217 -2.30 -2.65 -1.94
CA PRO A 217 -3.32 -3.66 -2.24
C PRO A 217 -3.27 -4.09 -3.71
N ALA A 218 -2.70 -3.25 -4.59
CA ALA A 218 -2.46 -3.60 -5.97
C ALA A 218 -1.26 -4.57 -6.03
N ARG A 219 -1.54 -5.87 -5.89
CA ARG A 219 -0.55 -6.91 -6.18
C ARG A 219 -0.19 -6.87 -7.66
N ARG A 220 1.09 -6.66 -7.97
CA ARG A 220 1.63 -7.19 -9.22
C ARG A 220 1.91 -8.68 -9.02
N ARG A 221 1.77 -9.46 -10.09
CA ARG A 221 1.73 -10.93 -10.07
C ARG A 221 2.94 -11.60 -9.39
N THR A 222 4.07 -10.90 -9.29
CA THR A 222 5.33 -11.50 -8.83
C THR A 222 6.08 -10.66 -7.80
N GLU A 223 5.81 -9.36 -7.69
CA GLU A 223 6.51 -8.47 -6.76
C GLU A 223 5.55 -7.63 -5.93
N GLU A 224 5.86 -7.57 -4.64
CA GLU A 224 5.13 -6.76 -3.69
C GLU A 224 5.52 -5.30 -3.85
N VAL A 225 4.56 -4.51 -4.30
CA VAL A 225 4.75 -3.08 -4.47
C VAL A 225 4.54 -2.40 -3.13
N CYS A 226 5.60 -1.79 -2.59
CA CYS A 226 5.48 -0.93 -1.41
C CYS A 226 4.90 0.44 -1.79
N THR A 227 4.15 1.03 -0.87
CA THR A 227 3.54 2.36 -1.00
C THR A 227 3.77 3.14 0.29
N LEU A 228 3.96 4.45 0.15
CA LEU A 228 3.83 5.35 1.29
C LEU A 228 2.34 5.55 1.57
N ASN A 229 1.89 5.29 2.79
CA ASN A 229 0.51 5.50 3.21
C ASN A 229 0.43 6.54 4.31
N VAL A 230 -0.54 7.45 4.16
CA VAL A 230 -1.01 8.36 5.21
C VAL A 230 -2.31 7.79 5.75
N TYR A 231 -2.34 7.50 7.05
CA TYR A 231 -3.52 7.05 7.78
C TYR A 231 -4.13 8.23 8.51
N PHE A 232 -5.45 8.33 8.42
CA PHE A 232 -6.20 9.41 9.04
C PHE A 232 -6.88 8.94 10.33
N HIS A 233 -7.22 9.88 11.21
CA HIS A 233 -7.96 9.58 12.44
C HIS A 233 -9.34 8.97 12.18
N ASP A 234 -9.95 9.28 11.04
CA ASP A 234 -11.24 8.72 10.60
C ASP A 234 -11.15 7.30 10.02
N GLY A 235 -9.97 6.68 10.06
CA GLY A 235 -9.72 5.33 9.54
C GLY A 235 -9.49 5.26 8.03
N ARG A 236 -9.60 6.37 7.29
CA ARG A 236 -9.23 6.41 5.88
C ARG A 236 -7.71 6.21 5.72
N LYS A 237 -7.31 5.76 4.53
CA LYS A 237 -5.90 5.66 4.12
C LYS A 237 -5.70 6.27 2.73
N ALA A 238 -4.61 7.01 2.55
CA ALA A 238 -4.19 7.53 1.25
C ALA A 238 -2.79 7.04 0.88
N GLY A 239 -2.72 6.22 -0.18
CA GLY A 239 -1.46 5.72 -0.72
C GLY A 239 -0.84 6.61 -1.80
N MET A 240 0.48 6.75 -1.77
CA MET A 240 1.29 7.52 -2.71
C MET A 240 2.68 6.91 -2.91
N CYS A 241 3.43 7.44 -3.89
CA CYS A 241 4.81 7.01 -4.19
C CYS A 241 4.95 5.50 -4.49
N TRP A 242 4.06 4.93 -5.30
CA TRP A 242 4.04 3.50 -5.58
C TRP A 242 5.28 3.03 -6.36
N GLY A 243 5.75 1.82 -6.05
CA GLY A 243 6.83 1.16 -6.80
C GLY A 243 8.23 1.64 -6.45
N ARG A 244 8.37 2.43 -5.40
CA ARG A 244 9.65 2.87 -4.86
C ARG A 244 10.31 1.77 -4.04
N GLU A 245 11.63 1.87 -3.91
CA GLU A 245 12.39 1.00 -3.02
C GLU A 245 11.98 1.22 -1.56
N LYS A 246 12.04 0.15 -0.76
CA LYS A 246 11.61 0.16 0.64
C LYS A 246 12.33 1.22 1.47
N GLU A 247 13.66 1.29 1.32
CA GLU A 247 14.50 2.23 2.07
C GLU A 247 14.16 3.69 1.72
N GLU A 248 13.92 3.97 0.43
CA GLU A 248 13.52 5.30 -0.04
C GLU A 248 12.15 5.70 0.51
N LEU A 249 11.20 4.76 0.61
CA LEU A 249 9.89 4.99 1.23
C LEU A 249 9.98 5.18 2.74
N ALA A 250 10.80 4.42 3.44
CA ALA A 250 11.02 4.54 4.88
C ALA A 250 11.66 5.89 5.24
N TRP A 251 12.69 6.29 4.49
CA TRP A 251 13.31 7.61 4.61
C TRP A 251 12.32 8.73 4.34
N LEU A 252 11.53 8.64 3.25
CA LEU A 252 10.53 9.66 2.94
C LEU A 252 9.41 9.73 4.00
N ALA A 253 9.00 8.60 4.56
CA ALA A 253 8.06 8.56 5.68
C ALA A 253 8.64 9.29 6.91
N THR A 254 9.92 9.09 7.19
CA THR A 254 10.66 9.74 8.29
C THR A 254 10.69 11.26 8.11
N MET A 255 11.06 11.73 6.91
CA MET A 255 11.08 13.16 6.58
C MET A 255 9.71 13.81 6.78
N LEU A 256 8.64 13.15 6.33
CA LEU A 256 7.28 13.67 6.49
C LEU A 256 6.82 13.66 7.95
N ARG A 257 7.13 12.60 8.71
CA ARG A 257 6.79 12.53 10.14
C ARG A 257 7.46 13.67 10.91
N GLN A 258 8.77 13.87 10.68
CA GLN A 258 9.52 14.95 11.31
C GLN A 258 8.95 16.33 10.96
N ALA A 259 8.68 16.59 9.67
CA ALA A 259 8.16 17.89 9.24
C ALA A 259 6.74 18.18 9.74
N LEU A 260 5.92 17.14 9.94
CA LEU A 260 4.55 17.26 10.43
C LEU A 260 4.43 17.05 11.94
N HIS A 261 5.53 16.81 12.67
CA HIS A 261 5.54 16.45 14.09
C HIS A 261 4.66 15.21 14.42
N VAL A 262 4.53 14.29 13.46
CA VAL A 262 3.84 13.02 13.69
C VAL A 262 4.78 12.11 14.48
N PRO A 263 4.30 11.45 15.56
CA PRO A 263 5.14 10.57 16.36
C PRO A 263 5.87 9.53 15.51
N PRO A 264 7.13 9.21 15.83
CA PRO A 264 7.84 8.14 15.17
C PRO A 264 7.07 6.82 15.33
N VAL A 265 7.23 5.93 14.36
CA VAL A 265 6.68 4.58 14.50
C VAL A 265 7.42 3.94 15.68
N ALA A 266 6.72 3.74 16.79
CA ALA A 266 7.34 3.29 18.03
C ALA A 266 8.13 2.00 17.78
N HIS A 267 9.42 2.02 18.09
CA HIS A 267 10.14 0.79 18.32
C HIS A 267 9.50 0.15 19.54
N GLU A 268 8.77 -0.94 19.34
CA GLU A 268 8.36 -1.81 20.43
C GLU A 268 9.63 -2.51 20.93
N THR A 269 10.47 -1.73 21.61
CA THR A 269 11.73 -2.15 22.19
C THR A 269 11.33 -3.02 23.36
N ALA A 270 11.26 -4.33 23.11
CA ALA A 270 11.32 -5.45 24.05
C ALA A 270 11.41 -5.08 25.55
N ALA A 271 10.38 -4.42 26.09
CA ALA A 271 10.22 -4.16 27.52
C ALA A 271 9.78 -5.44 28.26
N CYS A 272 9.81 -6.60 27.59
CA CYS A 272 9.80 -7.93 28.17
C CYS A 272 11.19 -8.38 28.68
N ALA A 273 12.09 -7.48 29.03
CA ALA A 273 13.11 -7.78 30.03
C ALA A 273 12.43 -7.79 31.40
N SER A 274 11.66 -8.86 31.66
CA SER A 274 11.17 -9.18 33.01
C SER A 274 12.39 -9.17 33.93
N PRO A 275 12.38 -8.46 35.07
CA PRO A 275 13.33 -8.76 36.12
C PRO A 275 13.11 -10.23 36.46
N ARG A 276 14.17 -11.03 36.33
CA ARG A 276 14.22 -12.33 37.00
C ARG A 276 14.45 -11.98 38.47
N GLU A 277 13.38 -12.03 39.25
CA GLU A 277 13.51 -12.28 40.69
C GLU A 277 13.74 -13.77 40.91
#